data_AF-A0A2X2JJ33-F1
#
_entry.id   AF-A0A2X2JJ33-F1
#
_cell.length_a   1.000
_cell.length_b   1.000
_cell.length_c   1.000
_cell.angle_alpha   90.00
_cell.angle_beta   90.00
_cell.angle_gamma   90.00
#
_symmetry.space_group_name_H-M   'P 1'
#
loop_
_entity.id
_entity.type
_entity.pdbx_description
1 polymer ?
#
loop_
_entity_poly.entity_id
_entity_poly.type
_entity_poly.pdbx_seq_one_letter_code
_entity_poly.pdbx_strand_id
1 'polypeptide(L)'
;MTSSRSFTFTEDWVVVILGIATIFLALSGIVAPVPSFSWSNSAELVATVFDPTNLMKLFEQFIFVFVTAILGAFLLGKSVRQLFVVFPVVFILTVFALVLAGNATVKEYNLEAVIF
;
A
#
# COMPACT_ATOMS: atom_id res chain seq x y z
N MET A 1 20.92 36.53 16.46
CA MET A 1 20.04 35.79 15.54
C MET A 1 19.95 34.36 16.03
N THR A 2 18.84 33.98 16.64
CA THR A 2 18.62 32.62 17.14
C THR A 2 18.34 31.72 15.95
N SER A 3 19.32 30.90 15.58
CA SER A 3 19.14 29.84 14.58
C SER A 3 18.11 28.84 15.12
N SER A 4 16.89 28.94 14.61
CA SER A 4 15.85 27.93 14.78
C SER A 4 16.38 26.63 14.17
N ARG A 5 16.89 25.71 15.00
CA ARG A 5 17.22 24.37 14.54
C ARG A 5 15.93 23.69 14.12
N SER A 6 15.71 23.55 12.81
CA SER A 6 14.66 22.67 12.31
C SER A 6 15.03 21.24 12.70
N PHE A 7 14.21 20.62 13.55
CA PHE A 7 14.36 19.21 13.86
C PHE A 7 13.91 18.41 12.64
N THR A 8 14.88 17.96 11.84
CA THR A 8 14.60 17.15 10.65
C THR A 8 14.81 15.68 11.02
N PHE A 9 13.77 14.87 10.90
CA PHE A 9 13.90 13.43 11.03
C PHE A 9 14.65 12.87 9.82
N THR A 10 15.57 11.93 10.03
CA THR A 10 16.18 11.19 8.92
C THR A 10 15.16 10.20 8.35
N GLU A 11 15.39 9.77 7.10
CA GLU A 11 14.52 8.81 6.42
C GLU A 11 14.31 7.53 7.24
N ASP A 12 15.39 6.98 7.81
CA ASP A 12 15.35 5.80 8.66
C ASP A 12 14.46 5.99 9.90
N TRP A 13 14.56 7.14 10.58
CA TRP A 13 13.74 7.42 11.76
C TRP A 13 12.26 7.64 11.41
N VAL A 14 11.96 8.24 10.26
CA VAL A 14 10.57 8.38 9.80
C VAL A 14 9.94 7.01 9.56
N VAL A 15 10.67 6.08 8.93
CA VAL A 15 10.18 4.71 8.70
C VAL A 15 9.91 4.00 10.03
N VAL A 16 10.80 4.13 11.02
CA VAL A 16 10.60 3.55 12.36
C VAL A 16 9.35 4.12 13.04
N ILE A 17 9.17 5.45 13.01
CA ILE A 17 8.00 6.12 13.61
C ILE A 17 6.70 5.65 12.95
N LEU A 18 6.64 5.61 11.61
CA LEU A 18 5.46 5.16 10.87
C LEU A 18 5.17 3.68 11.08
N GLY A 19 6.21 2.84 11.17
CA GLY A 19 6.08 1.42 11.50
C GLY A 19 5.48 1.21 12.89
N ILE A 20 6.00 1.91 13.90
CA ILE A 20 5.46 1.86 15.27
C ILE A 20 4.02 2.37 15.31
N ALA A 21 3.72 3.48 14.61
CA ALA A 21 2.37 4.03 14.52
C ALA A 21 1.39 3.02 13.91
N THR A 22 1.81 2.33 12.85
CA THR A 22 1.01 1.28 12.19
C THR A 22 0.73 0.09 13.13
N ILE A 23 1.72 -0.31 13.93
CA ILE A 23 1.54 -1.36 14.93
C ILE A 23 0.52 -0.92 15.99
N PHE A 24 0.63 0.30 16.53
CA PHE A 24 -0.35 0.80 17.49
C PHE A 24 -1.77 0.90 16.92
N LEU A 25 -1.91 1.31 15.65
CA LEU A 25 -3.20 1.31 14.95
C LEU A 25 -3.78 -0.11 14.86
N ALA A 26 -2.97 -1.09 14.48
CA ALA A 26 -3.37 -2.49 14.41
C ALA A 26 -3.80 -3.04 15.78
N LEU A 27 -3.05 -2.74 16.85
CA LEU A 27 -3.41 -3.11 18.22
C LEU A 27 -4.69 -2.42 18.71
N SER A 28 -5.03 -1.26 18.13
CA SER A 28 -6.28 -0.54 18.41
C SER A 28 -7.48 -1.07 17.60
N GLY A 29 -7.27 -2.10 16.77
CA GLY A 29 -8.31 -2.71 15.93
C GLY A 29 -8.43 -2.11 14.51
N ILE A 30 -7.59 -1.12 14.16
CA ILE A 30 -7.53 -0.55 12.82
C ILE A 30 -6.45 -1.28 12.03
N VAL A 31 -6.84 -2.36 11.35
CA VAL A 31 -5.93 -3.18 10.55
C VAL A 31 -6.13 -2.88 9.07
N ALA A 32 -5.02 -2.81 8.32
CA ALA A 32 -5.08 -2.66 6.87
C ALA A 32 -5.83 -3.87 6.27
N PRO A 33 -6.91 -3.65 5.51
CA PRO A 33 -7.65 -4.74 4.90
C PRO A 33 -6.80 -5.44 3.85
N VAL A 34 -7.04 -6.75 3.71
CA VAL A 34 -6.31 -7.62 2.78
C VAL A 34 -7.26 -8.05 1.67
N PRO A 35 -7.13 -7.50 0.44
CA PRO A 35 -7.89 -7.96 -0.71
C PRO A 35 -7.41 -9.34 -1.16
N SER A 36 -8.33 -10.12 -1.73
CA SER A 36 -8.03 -11.39 -2.39
C SER A 36 -7.75 -11.16 -3.86
N PHE A 37 -6.70 -11.81 -4.36
CA PHE A 37 -6.32 -11.81 -5.77
C PHE A 37 -6.24 -13.21 -6.37
N SER A 38 -6.69 -14.25 -5.67
CA SER A 38 -6.60 -15.63 -6.18
C SER A 38 -7.73 -15.91 -7.17
N TRP A 39 -7.39 -16.41 -8.37
CA TRP A 39 -8.35 -16.84 -9.38
C TRP A 39 -7.75 -17.84 -10.37
N SER A 40 -8.58 -18.72 -10.93
CA SER A 40 -8.21 -19.75 -11.90
C SER A 40 -8.83 -19.56 -13.29
N ASN A 41 -9.96 -18.85 -13.37
CA ASN A 41 -10.69 -18.62 -14.61
C ASN A 41 -11.38 -17.24 -14.59
N SER A 42 -11.93 -16.82 -15.73
CA SER A 42 -12.56 -15.50 -15.88
C SER A 42 -13.79 -15.29 -15.00
N ALA A 43 -14.56 -16.35 -14.71
CA ALA A 43 -15.72 -16.24 -13.83
C ALA A 43 -15.28 -16.01 -12.38
N GLU A 44 -14.26 -16.74 -11.93
CA GLU A 44 -13.67 -16.56 -10.59
C GLU A 44 -13.00 -15.20 -10.44
N LEU A 45 -12.30 -14.70 -11.46
CA LEU A 45 -11.71 -13.35 -11.46
C LEU A 45 -12.76 -12.29 -11.16
N VAL A 46 -13.94 -12.38 -11.79
CA VAL A 46 -15.03 -11.42 -11.56
C VAL A 46 -15.63 -11.61 -10.17
N ALA A 47 -15.82 -12.86 -9.74
CA ALA A 47 -16.41 -13.19 -8.45
C ALA A 47 -15.49 -12.95 -7.23
N THR A 48 -14.17 -12.81 -7.43
CA THR A 48 -13.20 -12.58 -6.35
C THR A 48 -12.57 -11.20 -6.44
N VAL A 49 -11.86 -10.89 -7.53
CA VAL A 49 -11.10 -9.65 -7.69
C VAL A 49 -12.03 -8.45 -7.86
N PHE A 50 -13.04 -8.58 -8.73
CA PHE A 50 -14.03 -7.53 -9.00
C PHE A 50 -15.26 -7.60 -8.08
N ASP A 51 -15.24 -8.44 -7.06
CA ASP A 51 -16.30 -8.46 -6.06
C ASP A 51 -16.37 -7.09 -5.33
N PRO A 52 -17.57 -6.52 -5.13
CA PRO A 52 -17.73 -5.22 -4.48
C PRO A 52 -17.09 -5.14 -3.10
N THR A 53 -17.12 -6.22 -2.31
CA THR A 53 -16.49 -6.24 -0.98
C THR A 53 -14.97 -6.27 -1.08
N ASN A 54 -14.43 -6.93 -2.10
CA ASN A 54 -12.99 -6.96 -2.36
C ASN A 54 -12.48 -5.62 -2.88
N LEU A 55 -13.24 -4.96 -3.77
CA LEU A 55 -12.94 -3.60 -4.23
C LEU A 55 -12.99 -2.58 -3.08
N MET A 56 -13.92 -2.74 -2.14
CA MET A 56 -13.96 -1.91 -0.94
C MET A 56 -12.69 -2.09 -0.08
N LYS A 57 -12.27 -3.34 0.17
CA LYS A 57 -11.00 -3.63 0.85
C LYS A 57 -9.81 -3.02 0.13
N LEU A 58 -9.79 -3.10 -1.20
CA LEU A 58 -8.71 -2.51 -2.00
C LEU A 58 -8.67 -0.99 -1.85
N PHE A 59 -9.83 -0.34 -1.85
CA PHE A 59 -9.95 1.11 -1.66
C PHE A 59 -9.52 1.52 -0.24
N GLU A 60 -9.97 0.79 0.79
CA GLU A 60 -9.54 1.03 2.17
C GLU A 60 -8.03 0.85 2.34
N GLN A 61 -7.43 -0.17 1.71
CA GLN A 61 -5.98 -0.38 1.70
C GLN A 61 -5.26 0.78 0.99
N PHE A 62 -5.79 1.25 -0.14
CA PHE A 62 -5.26 2.44 -0.81
C PHE A 62 -5.23 3.64 0.13
N ILE A 63 -6.34 3.95 0.79
CA ILE A 63 -6.41 5.06 1.75
C ILE A 63 -5.42 4.87 2.90
N PHE A 64 -5.35 3.67 3.47
CA PHE A 64 -4.45 3.36 4.58
C PHE A 64 -2.98 3.63 4.23
N VAL A 65 -2.51 3.10 3.10
CA VAL A 65 -1.12 3.27 2.68
C VAL A 65 -0.88 4.70 2.18
N PHE A 66 -1.86 5.32 1.53
CA PHE A 66 -1.74 6.69 1.03
C PHE A 66 -1.62 7.72 2.16
N VAL A 67 -2.43 7.59 3.21
CA VAL A 67 -2.32 8.43 4.42
C VAL A 67 -0.96 8.24 5.06
N THR A 68 -0.49 7.00 5.21
CA THR A 68 0.84 6.70 5.74
C THR A 68 1.95 7.35 4.90
N ALA A 69 1.84 7.30 3.56
CA ALA A 69 2.79 7.92 2.66
C ALA A 69 2.78 9.46 2.75
N ILE A 70 1.60 10.09 2.90
CA ILE A 70 1.47 11.53 3.13
C ILE A 70 2.15 11.93 4.43
N LEU A 71 1.91 11.19 5.51
CA LEU A 71 2.56 11.43 6.80
C LEU A 71 4.08 11.31 6.70
N GLY A 72 4.58 10.31 5.96
CA GLY A 72 6.01 10.18 5.69
C GLY A 72 6.59 11.37 4.92
N ALA A 73 5.95 11.78 3.83
CA ALA A 73 6.39 12.94 3.06
C ALA A 73 6.40 14.22 3.92
N PHE A 74 5.39 14.39 4.78
CA PHE A 74 5.30 15.51 5.71
C PHE A 74 6.42 15.50 6.76
N LEU A 75 6.68 14.35 7.40
CA LEU A 75 7.75 14.19 8.41
C LEU A 75 9.15 14.40 7.81
N LEU A 76 9.33 14.08 6.53
CA LEU A 76 10.56 14.31 5.78
C LEU A 76 10.70 15.75 5.25
N GLY A 77 9.67 16.59 5.40
CA GLY A 77 9.63 17.93 4.80
C GLY A 77 9.66 17.93 3.27
N LYS A 78 9.29 16.81 2.63
CA LYS A 78 9.23 16.66 1.17
C LYS A 78 7.89 17.16 0.63
N SER A 79 7.85 17.55 -0.64
CA SER A 79 6.62 18.05 -1.26
C SER A 79 5.58 16.94 -1.43
N VAL A 80 4.42 17.10 -0.78
CA VAL A 80 3.30 16.15 -0.89
C VAL A 80 2.62 16.19 -2.27
N ARG A 81 2.79 17.29 -3.02
CA ARG A 81 2.09 17.52 -4.29
C ARG A 81 2.36 16.44 -5.34
N GLN A 82 3.61 15.99 -5.45
CA GLN A 82 3.98 14.93 -6.40
C GLN A 82 3.44 13.57 -5.95
N LEU A 83 3.30 13.34 -4.64
CA LEU A 83 2.80 12.09 -4.08
C LEU A 83 1.36 11.80 -4.52
N PHE A 84 0.51 12.83 -4.64
CA PHE A 84 -0.88 12.67 -5.12
C PHE A 84 -1.00 12.13 -6.54
N VAL A 85 0.06 12.20 -7.35
CA VAL A 85 0.08 11.66 -8.72
C VAL A 85 0.85 10.35 -8.78
N VAL A 86 2.06 10.34 -8.21
CA VAL A 86 2.94 9.17 -8.30
C VAL A 86 2.37 7.98 -7.53
N PHE A 87 1.81 8.21 -6.33
CA PHE A 87 1.34 7.12 -5.49
C PHE A 87 0.14 6.38 -6.12
N PRO A 88 -0.94 7.04 -6.59
CA PRO A 88 -2.02 6.32 -7.27
C PRO A 88 -1.56 5.54 -8.50
N VAL A 89 -0.64 6.10 -9.29
CA VAL A 89 -0.11 5.41 -10.48
C VAL A 89 0.64 4.14 -10.08
N VAL A 90 1.55 4.22 -9.11
CA VAL A 90 2.30 3.05 -8.62
C VAL A 90 1.35 2.04 -7.98
N PHE A 91 0.37 2.49 -7.19
CA PHE A 91 -0.61 1.60 -6.57
C PHE A 91 -1.42 0.81 -7.63
N ILE A 92 -1.91 1.49 -8.67
CA ILE A 92 -2.64 0.83 -9.77
C ILE A 92 -1.74 -0.20 -10.47
N LEU A 93 -0.48 0.15 -10.77
CA LEU A 93 0.48 -0.79 -11.35
C LEU A 93 0.69 -2.02 -10.45
N THR A 94 0.80 -1.81 -9.13
CA THR A 94 0.90 -2.90 -8.15
C THR A 94 -0.35 -3.77 -8.15
N VAL A 95 -1.56 -3.18 -8.22
CA VAL A 95 -2.81 -3.95 -8.31
C VAL A 95 -2.83 -4.81 -9.57
N PHE A 96 -2.44 -4.26 -10.73
CA PHE A 96 -2.33 -5.04 -11.96
C PHE A 96 -1.35 -6.20 -11.80
N ALA A 97 -0.18 -5.97 -11.20
CA ALA A 97 0.80 -7.01 -10.93
C ALA A 97 0.25 -8.10 -10.00
N LEU A 98 -0.48 -7.73 -8.94
CA LEU A 98 -1.10 -8.67 -8.00
C LEU A 98 -2.21 -9.50 -8.64
N VAL A 99 -3.02 -8.89 -9.51
CA VAL A 99 -4.05 -9.62 -10.27
C VAL A 99 -3.40 -10.67 -11.18
N LEU A 100 -2.31 -10.34 -11.87
CA LEU A 100 -1.58 -11.29 -12.70
C LEU A 100 -0.90 -12.39 -11.87
N ALA A 101 -0.22 -12.02 -10.78
CA ALA A 101 0.47 -12.96 -9.89
C ALA A 101 -0.51 -13.91 -9.16
N GLY A 102 -1.74 -13.48 -8.93
CA GLY A 102 -2.78 -14.27 -8.29
C GLY A 102 -3.42 -15.34 -9.19
N ASN A 103 -3.12 -15.33 -10.49
CA ASN A 103 -3.62 -16.31 -11.44
C ASN A 103 -3.01 -17.70 -11.21
N ALA A 104 -3.86 -18.74 -11.24
CA ALA A 104 -3.43 -20.13 -11.02
C ALA A 104 -2.37 -20.63 -12.00
N THR A 105 -2.44 -20.27 -13.28
CA THR A 105 -1.46 -20.65 -14.31
C THR A 105 -0.10 -19.98 -14.06
N VAL A 106 -0.09 -18.71 -13.66
CA VAL A 106 1.14 -17.98 -13.30
C VAL A 106 1.83 -18.65 -12.10
N LYS A 107 1.04 -19.05 -11.10
CA LYS A 107 1.54 -19.82 -9.93
C LYS A 107 2.07 -21.20 -10.32
N GLU A 108 1.38 -21.91 -11.20
CA GLU A 108 1.79 -23.24 -11.67
C GLU A 108 3.15 -23.20 -12.39
N TYR A 109 3.41 -22.14 -13.15
CA TYR A 109 4.71 -21.90 -13.77
C TYR A 109 5.78 -21.32 -12.82
N ASN A 110 5.48 -21.15 -11.52
CA ASN A 110 6.34 -20.46 -10.55
C ASN A 110 6.75 -19.04 -11.01
N LEU A 111 5.90 -18.39 -11.81
CA LEU A 111 6.06 -17.01 -12.26
C LEU A 111 5.38 -16.02 -11.30
N GLU A 112 5.00 -16.48 -10.11
CA GLU A 112 4.50 -15.60 -9.06
C GLU A 112 5.56 -14.57 -8.68
N ALA A 113 5.10 -13.39 -8.24
CA ALA A 113 5.98 -12.32 -7.82
C ALA A 113 6.72 -12.74 -6.54
N VAL A 114 7.90 -13.36 -6.67
CA VAL A 114 8.86 -13.52 -5.58
C VAL A 114 9.53 -12.17 -5.37
N ILE A 115 8.87 -11.30 -4.62
CA ILE A 115 9.47 -10.07 -4.14
C ILE A 115 10.37 -10.47 -2.96
N PHE A 116 11.68 -10.53 -3.24
CA PHE A 116 12.74 -10.72 -2.23
C PHE A 116 12.85 -9.50 -1.30
#